data_AF-A0A1G1PA12-F1
#
_entry.id   AF-A0A1G1PA12-F1
#
_cell.length_a   1.000
_cell.length_b   1.000
_cell.length_c   1.000
_cell.angle_alpha   90.00
_cell.angle_beta   90.00
_cell.angle_gamma   90.00
#
_symmetry.space_group_name_H-M   'P 1'
#
loop_
_entity.id
_entity.type
_entity.pdbx_description
1 polymer ?
#
loop_
_entity_poly.entity_id
_entity_poly.type
_entity_poly.pdbx_seq_one_letter_code
_entity_poly.pdbx_strand_id
1 'polypeptide(L)'
;MKLALLSSLGSDGKGPALILMCVLGRYSFAWNLEFFPYAREDGKAKVFFDGMNNKIFFTATLISLIFAVALSGAWGAFIFLMTVVFVVLAGKFIARKIGGMTGDTLGAVGELTEVFTLFTILILNRI
;
A
#
# COMPACT_ATOMS: atom_id res chain seq x y z
N MET A 1 -7.17 -15.19 -1.05
CA MET A 1 -6.04 -15.06 -0.09
C MET A 1 -6.37 -14.11 1.06
N LYS A 2 -6.78 -12.85 0.83
CA LYS A 2 -7.14 -11.88 1.90
C LYS A 2 -8.09 -12.44 2.96
N LEU A 3 -9.19 -13.06 2.53
CA LEU A 3 -10.17 -13.68 3.43
C LEU A 3 -9.57 -14.76 4.33
N ALA A 4 -8.64 -15.57 3.80
CA ALA A 4 -7.98 -16.62 4.56
C ALA A 4 -7.00 -16.06 5.61
N LEU A 5 -6.26 -15.01 5.25
CA LEU A 5 -5.38 -14.31 6.21
C LEU A 5 -6.20 -13.63 7.30
N LEU A 6 -7.29 -12.96 6.92
CA LEU A 6 -8.19 -12.29 7.87
C LEU A 6 -8.90 -13.29 8.78
N SER A 7 -9.35 -14.44 8.27
CA SER A 7 -10.00 -15.46 9.09
C SER A 7 -9.04 -16.11 10.08
N SER A 8 -7.73 -16.06 9.80
CA SER A 8 -6.67 -16.58 10.68
C SER A 8 -6.33 -15.63 11.83
N LEU A 9 -6.81 -14.39 11.82
CA LEU A 9 -6.65 -13.44 12.93
C LEU A 9 -7.69 -13.68 14.02
N GLY A 10 -7.36 -13.30 15.26
CA GLY A 10 -8.32 -13.23 16.37
C GLY A 10 -9.48 -12.28 16.07
N SER A 11 -10.62 -12.44 16.74
CA SER A 11 -11.82 -11.61 16.51
C SER A 11 -11.53 -10.12 16.59
N ASP A 12 -10.73 -9.72 17.57
CA ASP A 12 -10.52 -8.32 17.94
C ASP A 12 -9.60 -7.62 16.93
N GLY A 13 -8.65 -8.35 16.34
CA GLY A 13 -7.70 -7.82 15.35
C GLY A 13 -8.24 -7.73 13.92
N LYS A 14 -9.38 -8.37 13.60
CA LYS A 14 -9.95 -8.38 12.23
C LYS A 14 -10.38 -6.99 11.75
N GLY A 15 -11.03 -6.22 12.61
CA GLY A 15 -11.50 -4.88 12.28
C GLY A 15 -10.35 -3.93 11.93
N PRO A 16 -9.37 -3.75 12.84
CA PRO A 16 -8.17 -2.96 12.56
C PRO A 16 -7.40 -3.46 11.33
N ALA A 17 -7.21 -4.77 11.18
CA ALA A 17 -6.50 -5.34 10.04
C ALA A 17 -7.19 -5.06 8.69
N LEU A 18 -8.52 -5.12 8.64
CA LEU A 18 -9.32 -4.74 7.46
C LEU A 18 -9.11 -3.27 7.09
N ILE A 19 -9.12 -2.37 8.07
CA ILE A 19 -8.92 -0.95 7.81
C ILE A 19 -7.48 -0.72 7.32
N LEU A 20 -6.49 -1.30 8.00
CA LEU A 20 -5.09 -1.13 7.66
C LEU A 20 -4.74 -1.68 6.28
N MET A 21 -5.24 -2.87 5.90
CA MET A 21 -5.00 -3.38 4.55
C MET A 21 -5.52 -2.41 3.50
N CYS A 22 -6.75 -1.87 3.66
CA CYS A 22 -7.36 -0.95 2.69
C CYS A 22 -6.60 0.38 2.61
N VAL A 23 -6.23 0.95 3.76
CA VAL A 23 -5.48 2.21 3.84
C VAL A 23 -4.11 2.05 3.19
N LEU A 24 -3.35 1.01 3.56
CA LEU A 24 -2.00 0.81 3.04
C LEU A 24 -1.99 0.32 1.58
N GLY A 25 -2.99 -0.46 1.18
CA GLY A 25 -3.26 -0.80 -0.21
C GLY A 25 -3.47 0.45 -1.07
N ARG A 26 -4.25 1.42 -0.59
CA ARG A 26 -4.43 2.70 -1.30
C ARG A 26 -3.18 3.59 -1.24
N TYR A 27 -2.47 3.61 -0.11
CA TYR A 27 -1.21 4.34 0.03
C TYR A 27 -0.17 3.91 -1.00
N SER A 28 -0.16 2.62 -1.37
CA SER A 28 0.74 2.11 -2.41
C SER A 28 0.58 2.86 -3.75
N PHE A 29 -0.61 3.35 -4.08
CA PHE A 29 -0.83 4.16 -5.29
C PHE A 29 -0.11 5.50 -5.16
N ALA A 30 -0.24 6.17 -4.01
CA ALA A 30 0.38 7.48 -3.80
C ALA A 30 1.90 7.40 -3.97
N TRP A 31 2.53 6.36 -3.42
CA TRP A 31 3.95 6.11 -3.61
C TRP A 31 4.31 5.88 -5.08
N ASN A 32 3.58 4.99 -5.76
CA ASN A 32 3.96 4.61 -7.12
C ASN A 32 3.69 5.71 -8.15
N LEU A 33 2.66 6.53 -7.94
CA LEU A 33 2.33 7.67 -8.80
C LEU A 33 3.34 8.82 -8.66
N GLU A 34 3.88 9.06 -7.45
CA GLU A 34 4.84 10.15 -7.22
C GLU A 34 6.25 9.77 -7.71
N PHE A 35 6.69 8.52 -7.50
CA PHE A 35 8.10 8.15 -7.68
C PHE A 35 8.42 7.34 -8.94
N PHE A 36 7.43 6.85 -9.68
CA PHE A 36 7.67 6.09 -10.91
C PHE A 36 6.98 6.73 -12.11
N PRO A 37 7.62 6.75 -13.29
CA PRO A 37 7.02 7.30 -14.49
C PRO A 37 5.88 6.41 -14.99
N TYR A 38 4.94 7.00 -15.73
CA TYR A 38 3.93 6.24 -16.45
C TYR A 38 4.56 5.52 -17.65
N ALA A 39 4.28 4.23 -17.82
CA ALA A 39 4.93 3.39 -18.84
C ALA A 39 4.34 3.53 -20.26
N ARG A 40 3.14 4.10 -20.41
CA ARG A 40 2.43 4.18 -21.70
C ARG A 40 2.33 5.63 -22.17
N GLU A 41 2.19 5.85 -23.48
CA GLU A 41 1.97 7.19 -24.04
C GLU A 41 0.59 7.74 -23.67
N ASP A 42 -0.44 6.88 -23.63
CA ASP A 42 -1.80 7.24 -23.25
C ASP A 42 -2.50 6.11 -22.46
N GLY A 43 -3.50 6.49 -21.67
CA GLY A 43 -4.34 5.57 -20.92
C GLY A 43 -5.08 6.21 -19.75
N LYS A 44 -6.16 5.55 -19.30
CA LYS A 44 -7.04 6.06 -18.22
C LYS A 44 -6.32 6.45 -16.93
N ALA A 45 -5.21 5.76 -16.62
CA ALA A 45 -4.45 6.02 -15.42
C ALA A 45 -3.58 7.28 -15.50
N LYS A 46 -3.29 7.79 -16.71
CA LYS A 46 -2.39 8.92 -16.95
C LYS A 46 -2.81 10.19 -16.21
N VAL A 47 -4.13 10.46 -16.16
CA VAL A 47 -4.71 11.58 -15.39
C VAL A 47 -4.28 11.57 -13.92
N PHE A 48 -4.09 10.39 -13.31
CA PHE A 48 -3.63 10.31 -11.92
C PHE A 48 -2.14 10.57 -11.77
N PHE A 49 -1.32 10.25 -12.77
CA PHE A 49 0.10 10.60 -12.78
C PHE A 49 0.27 12.11 -12.97
N ASP A 50 -0.46 12.70 -13.93
CA ASP A 50 -0.41 14.14 -14.22
C ASP A 50 -0.96 14.99 -13.05
N GLY A 51 -1.94 14.47 -12.32
CA GLY A 51 -2.53 15.13 -11.14
C GLY A 51 -1.78 14.91 -9.83
N MET A 52 -0.82 13.99 -9.79
CA MET A 52 -0.06 13.69 -8.57
C MET A 52 0.93 14.82 -8.26
N ASN A 53 1.12 15.07 -6.97
CA ASN A 53 2.13 16.02 -6.48
C ASN A 53 2.50 15.73 -5.04
N ASN A 54 3.64 16.30 -4.62
CA ASN A 54 4.17 16.26 -3.27
C ASN A 54 3.12 16.49 -2.17
N LYS A 55 2.19 17.44 -2.32
CA LYS A 55 1.18 17.72 -1.27
C LYS A 55 0.23 16.53 -1.09
N ILE A 56 -0.22 15.92 -2.19
CA ILE A 56 -1.06 14.72 -2.16
C ILE A 56 -0.28 13.55 -1.54
N PHE A 57 0.98 13.35 -1.95
CA PHE A 57 1.84 12.30 -1.41
C PHE A 57 2.07 12.45 0.10
N PHE A 58 2.44 13.63 0.58
CA PHE A 58 2.65 13.88 2.01
C PHE A 58 1.36 13.73 2.82
N THR A 59 0.22 14.19 2.28
CA THR A 59 -1.09 14.03 2.93
C THR A 59 -1.47 12.56 3.05
N ALA A 60 -1.30 11.78 1.96
CA ALA A 60 -1.55 10.34 1.97
C ALA A 60 -0.63 9.60 2.94
N THR A 61 0.66 10.00 3.00
CA THR A 61 1.65 9.45 3.94
C THR A 61 1.24 9.71 5.38
N LEU A 62 0.90 10.96 5.72
CA LEU A 62 0.50 11.34 7.07
C LEU A 62 -0.77 10.63 7.52
N ILE A 63 -1.82 10.62 6.68
CA ILE A 63 -3.08 9.93 6.98
C ILE A 63 -2.82 8.44 7.19
N SER A 64 -2.08 7.79 6.29
CA SER A 64 -1.81 6.35 6.37
C SER A 64 -1.03 5.98 7.62
N LEU A 65 -0.02 6.79 7.98
CA LEU A 65 0.74 6.61 9.22
C LEU A 65 -0.12 6.83 10.47
N ILE A 66 -0.99 7.84 10.48
CA ILE A 66 -1.91 8.10 11.59
C ILE A 66 -2.83 6.90 11.80
N PHE A 67 -3.45 6.37 10.74
CA PHE A 67 -4.29 5.18 10.85
C PHE A 67 -3.51 3.97 11.34
N ALA A 68 -2.29 3.76 10.84
CA ALA A 68 -1.41 2.68 11.28
C ALA A 68 -1.13 2.76 12.79
N VAL A 69 -0.69 3.92 13.28
CA VAL A 69 -0.36 4.12 14.69
C VAL A 69 -1.62 4.12 15.58
N ALA A 70 -2.73 4.69 15.13
CA ALA A 70 -3.96 4.74 15.91
C ALA A 70 -4.56 3.34 16.14
N LEU A 71 -4.43 2.44 15.16
CA LEU A 71 -5.02 1.10 15.20
C LEU A 71 -4.09 0.03 15.81
N SER A 72 -2.78 0.28 15.86
CA SER A 72 -1.80 -0.74 16.31
C SER A 72 -0.62 -0.19 17.10
N GLY A 73 -0.70 1.07 17.55
CA GLY A 73 0.35 1.72 18.34
C GLY A 73 1.70 1.76 17.63
N ALA A 74 2.77 1.48 18.39
CA ALA A 74 4.15 1.42 17.84
C ALA A 74 4.32 0.34 16.76
N TRP A 75 3.59 -0.77 16.86
CA TRP A 75 3.59 -1.81 15.82
C TRP A 75 2.98 -1.32 14.51
N GLY A 76 2.03 -0.38 14.59
CA GLY A 76 1.49 0.32 13.42
C GLY A 76 2.56 1.03 12.60
N ALA A 77 3.46 1.76 13.25
CA ALA A 77 4.58 2.41 12.57
C ALA A 77 5.52 1.40 11.91
N PHE A 78 5.77 0.26 12.56
CA PHE A 78 6.56 -0.83 11.98
C PHE A 78 5.88 -1.47 10.76
N ILE A 79 4.57 -1.75 10.83
CA ILE A 79 3.78 -2.26 9.69
C ILE A 79 3.83 -1.28 8.53
N PHE A 80 3.62 0.02 8.81
CA PHE A 80 3.72 1.07 7.79
C PHE A 80 5.09 1.07 7.11
N LEU A 81 6.18 1.02 7.89
CA LEU A 81 7.54 0.98 7.35
C LEU A 81 7.78 -0.26 6.47
N MET A 82 7.38 -1.44 6.94
CA MET A 82 7.50 -2.68 6.15
C MET A 82 6.72 -2.62 4.85
N THR A 83 5.51 -2.03 4.89
CA THR A 83 4.71 -1.82 3.68
C THR A 83 5.36 -0.83 2.71
N VAL A 84 5.94 0.28 3.20
CA VAL A 84 6.71 1.21 2.35
C VAL A 84 7.84 0.46 1.65
N VAL A 85 8.63 -0.31 2.39
CA VAL A 85 9.74 -1.11 1.83
C VAL A 85 9.22 -2.05 0.74
N PHE A 86 8.13 -2.77 1.00
CA PHE A 86 7.52 -3.65 0.01
C PHE A 86 7.06 -2.91 -1.26
N VAL A 87 6.35 -1.80 -1.11
CA VAL A 87 5.84 -1.00 -2.24
C VAL A 87 6.99 -0.46 -3.09
N VAL A 88 8.07 0.03 -2.47
CA VAL A 88 9.27 0.48 -3.17
C VAL A 88 9.88 -0.64 -4.00
N LEU A 89 10.05 -1.82 -3.41
CA LEU A 89 10.67 -2.96 -4.09
C LEU A 89 9.79 -3.47 -5.24
N ALA A 90 8.48 -3.58 -5.03
CA ALA A 90 7.53 -4.01 -6.03
C ALA A 90 7.45 -3.01 -7.20
N GLY A 91 7.31 -1.72 -6.90
CA GLY A 91 7.30 -0.65 -7.91
C GLY A 91 8.59 -0.60 -8.71
N LYS A 92 9.75 -0.68 -8.03
CA LYS A 92 11.06 -0.69 -8.70
C LYS A 92 11.25 -1.90 -9.59
N PHE A 93 10.80 -3.09 -9.16
CA PHE A 93 10.85 -4.30 -9.96
C PHE A 93 10.02 -4.17 -11.24
N ILE A 94 8.78 -3.66 -11.12
CA ILE A 94 7.88 -3.48 -12.26
C ILE A 94 8.42 -2.40 -13.21
N ALA A 95 8.78 -1.23 -12.67
CA ALA A 95 9.30 -0.12 -13.46
C ALA A 95 10.55 -0.50 -14.25
N ARG A 96 11.44 -1.33 -13.68
CA ARG A 96 12.60 -1.88 -14.38
C ARG A 96 12.23 -2.84 -15.51
N LYS A 97 11.12 -3.57 -15.40
CA LYS A 97 10.70 -4.56 -16.41
C LYS A 97 9.99 -3.94 -17.59
N ILE A 98 9.15 -2.93 -17.37
CA ILE A 98 8.26 -2.38 -18.42
C ILE A 98 8.42 -0.88 -18.66
N GLY A 99 9.43 -0.23 -18.04
CA GLY A 99 9.74 1.18 -18.25
C GLY A 99 8.92 2.17 -17.39
N GLY A 100 8.14 1.68 -16.43
CA GLY A 100 7.33 2.52 -15.54
C GLY A 100 6.16 1.75 -14.93
N MET A 101 5.14 2.48 -14.48
CA MET A 101 3.90 1.94 -13.92
C MET A 101 2.71 2.17 -14.88
N THR A 102 1.71 1.28 -14.83
CA THR A 102 0.42 1.42 -15.51
C THR A 102 -0.73 1.33 -14.50
N GLY A 103 -1.97 1.58 -14.93
CA GLY A 103 -3.15 1.37 -14.07
C GLY A 103 -3.27 -0.07 -13.57
N ASP A 104 -2.96 -1.05 -14.42
CA ASP A 104 -3.01 -2.47 -14.08
C ASP A 104 -1.95 -2.83 -13.03
N THR A 105 -0.73 -2.29 -13.17
CA THR A 105 0.34 -2.57 -12.20
C THR A 105 0.15 -1.82 -10.89
N LEU A 106 -0.46 -0.64 -10.89
CA LEU A 106 -0.87 0.04 -9.67
C LEU A 106 -1.90 -0.80 -8.91
N GLY A 107 -2.92 -1.32 -9.61
CA GLY A 107 -3.89 -2.24 -9.04
C GLY A 107 -3.24 -3.51 -8.46
N ALA A 108 -2.34 -4.12 -9.22
CA ALA A 108 -1.62 -5.31 -8.78
C ALA A 108 -0.76 -5.06 -7.54
N VAL A 109 -0.01 -3.95 -7.50
CA VAL A 109 0.79 -3.58 -6.32
C VAL A 109 -0.11 -3.28 -5.13
N GLY A 110 -1.27 -2.64 -5.33
CA GLY A 110 -2.26 -2.41 -4.28
C GLY A 110 -2.76 -3.72 -3.66
N GLU A 111 -3.21 -4.66 -4.49
CA GLU A 111 -3.69 -5.98 -4.05
C GLU A 111 -2.59 -6.77 -3.31
N LEU A 112 -1.36 -6.74 -3.82
CA LEU A 112 -0.21 -7.37 -3.15
C LEU A 112 0.12 -6.68 -1.82
N THR A 113 -0.03 -5.37 -1.74
CA THR A 113 0.20 -4.58 -0.52
C THR A 113 -0.83 -4.90 0.55
N GLU A 114 -2.09 -5.11 0.19
CA GLU A 114 -3.13 -5.57 1.12
C GLU A 114 -2.80 -6.94 1.71
N VAL A 115 -2.41 -7.90 0.86
CA VAL A 115 -2.00 -9.23 1.28
C VAL A 115 -0.75 -9.18 2.17
N PHE A 116 0.26 -8.40 1.79
CA PHE A 116 1.49 -8.23 2.55
C PHE A 116 1.23 -7.59 3.92
N THR A 117 0.34 -6.60 3.98
CA THR A 117 -0.06 -5.94 5.23
C THR A 117 -0.73 -6.95 6.17
N LEU A 118 -1.73 -7.69 5.70
CA LEU A 118 -2.39 -8.72 6.50
C LEU A 118 -1.41 -9.81 6.96
N PHE A 119 -0.50 -10.22 6.10
CA PHE A 119 0.52 -11.22 6.43
C PHE A 119 1.48 -10.72 7.53
N THR A 120 1.91 -9.46 7.43
CA THR A 120 2.77 -8.82 8.44
C THR A 120 2.05 -8.75 9.78
N ILE A 121 0.77 -8.35 9.78
CA ILE A 121 -0.07 -8.31 10.98
C ILE A 121 -0.18 -9.70 11.63
N LEU A 122 -0.45 -10.73 10.82
CA LEU A 122 -0.59 -12.11 11.29
C LEU A 122 0.70 -12.63 11.95
N ILE A 123 1.86 -12.33 11.37
CA ILE A 123 3.16 -12.72 11.93
C ILE A 123 3.43 -12.00 13.25
N LEU A 124 3.13 -10.70 13.32
CA LEU A 124 3.38 -9.93 14.53
C LEU A 124 2.45 -10.38 15.66
N ASN A 125 1.19 -10.69 15.36
CA ASN A 125 0.16 -11.06 16.34
C ASN A 125 0.04 -10.01 17.47
N ARG A 126 0.09 -8.73 17.10
CA ARG A 126 0.07 -7.56 18.01
C ARG A 126 -1.12 -6.62 17.76
N ILE A 127 -2.18 -7.14 17.17
CA ILE A 127 -3.43 -6.42 16.89
C ILE A 127 -4.60 -7.21 17.47
#